data_AF-A0A316SC66-F1
#
_entry.id   AF-A0A316SC66-F1
#
_cell.length_a   1.000
_cell.length_b   1.000
_cell.length_c   1.000
_cell.angle_alpha   90.00
_cell.angle_beta   90.00
_cell.angle_gamma   90.00
#
_symmetry.space_group_name_H-M   'P 1'
#
loop_
_entity.id
_entity.type
_entity.pdbx_description
1 polymer ?
#
loop_
_entity_poly.entity_id
_entity_poly.type
_entity_poly.pdbx_seq_one_letter_code
_entity_poly.pdbx_strand_id
1 'polypeptide(L)'
;MKKLLLLLISLLCLFNTAMAEETKEAADTKTPAAQEQQQPKEQADIKMLLDTEDVQQDLQAGVNNNCYLELEEGKYIAYKIDVKDDDTRRDLFKKAPTERVNHLLTNNEEIYNYLTKFIQSREKSGRKYYGYRITGGIEENTALPDGSTVYKFWFMKLEEDDGSSMHIPIGIGIGIGGHHHHGPWVGVGW
;
A
#
# COMPACT_ATOMS: atom_id res chain seq x y z
N MET A 1 18.32 -49.53 20.10
CA MET A 1 17.81 -48.79 18.94
C MET A 1 18.80 -47.70 18.51
N LYS A 2 19.91 -48.09 17.89
CA LYS A 2 20.94 -47.18 17.33
C LYS A 2 21.59 -47.74 16.04
N LYS A 3 21.06 -48.86 15.53
CA LYS A 3 21.52 -49.53 14.30
C LYS A 3 20.52 -49.43 13.15
N LEU A 4 19.36 -48.78 13.38
CA LEU A 4 18.35 -48.52 12.34
C LEU A 4 18.48 -47.11 11.72
N LEU A 5 19.27 -46.22 12.34
CA LEU A 5 19.49 -44.85 11.85
C LEU A 5 20.59 -44.77 10.77
N LEU A 6 21.44 -45.80 10.65
CA LEU A 6 22.54 -45.84 9.67
C LEU A 6 22.11 -46.37 8.29
N LEU A 7 20.92 -46.97 8.16
CA LEU A 7 20.40 -47.47 6.88
C LEU A 7 19.58 -46.42 6.11
N LEU A 8 19.15 -45.32 6.76
CA LEU A 8 18.35 -44.29 6.10
C LEU A 8 19.20 -43.18 5.44
N ILE A 9 20.49 -43.09 5.77
CA ILE A 9 21.42 -42.07 5.24
C ILE A 9 22.14 -42.57 3.96
N SER A 10 22.06 -43.87 3.65
CA SER A 10 22.67 -44.47 2.45
C SER A 10 21.76 -44.45 1.20
N LEU A 11 20.54 -43.90 1.29
CA LEU A 11 19.56 -43.85 0.18
C LEU A 11 19.44 -42.45 -0.46
N LEU A 12 20.38 -41.53 -0.18
CA LEU A 12 20.32 -40.13 -0.60
C LEU A 12 21.49 -39.71 -1.52
N CYS A 13 22.12 -40.65 -2.23
CA CYS A 13 23.26 -40.38 -3.11
C CYS A 13 23.14 -40.92 -4.56
N LEU A 14 21.94 -41.20 -5.08
CA LEU A 14 21.79 -41.79 -6.43
C LEU A 14 20.93 -41.01 -7.44
N PHE A 15 20.60 -39.74 -7.19
CA PHE A 15 19.93 -38.92 -8.21
C PHE A 15 20.70 -37.63 -8.46
N ASN A 16 21.83 -37.76 -9.15
CA ASN A 16 22.44 -36.69 -9.92
C ASN A 16 23.29 -37.34 -11.02
N THR A 17 22.73 -37.50 -12.21
CA THR A 17 23.36 -37.23 -13.53
C THR A 17 22.51 -37.81 -14.68
N ALA A 18 22.55 -37.08 -15.79
CA ALA A 18 22.16 -37.47 -17.15
C ALA A 18 20.67 -37.42 -17.54
N MET A 19 20.29 -36.35 -18.23
CA MET A 19 19.89 -36.47 -19.64
C MET A 19 20.29 -35.19 -20.37
N ALA A 20 21.37 -35.30 -21.14
CA ALA A 20 21.68 -34.40 -22.24
C ALA A 20 21.07 -35.04 -23.48
N GLU A 21 20.15 -34.35 -24.14
CA GLU A 21 19.74 -34.68 -25.49
C GLU A 21 19.86 -33.40 -26.32
N GLU A 22 20.99 -33.30 -27.03
CA GLU A 22 21.15 -32.43 -28.17
C GLU A 22 20.39 -33.05 -29.35
N THR A 23 19.43 -32.31 -29.91
CA THR A 23 19.04 -32.48 -31.32
C THR A 23 19.14 -31.13 -31.99
N LYS A 24 20.06 -31.04 -32.95
CA LYS A 24 20.33 -29.88 -33.80
C LYS A 24 19.30 -29.76 -34.94
N GLU A 25 19.35 -28.57 -35.55
CA GLU A 25 18.77 -28.13 -36.84
C GLU A 25 17.34 -27.57 -36.78
N ALA A 26 17.00 -26.44 -37.41
CA ALA A 26 17.74 -25.41 -38.14
C ALA A 26 16.87 -24.13 -38.19
N ALA A 27 17.48 -23.04 -38.64
CA ALA A 27 16.93 -21.71 -38.88
C ALA A 27 15.53 -21.67 -39.53
N ASP A 28 14.66 -20.72 -39.14
CA ASP A 28 14.40 -19.48 -39.90
C ASP A 28 13.33 -18.58 -39.22
N THR A 29 13.55 -17.26 -39.32
CA THR A 29 12.60 -16.12 -39.33
C THR A 29 11.22 -16.16 -38.63
N LYS A 30 11.03 -15.27 -37.63
CA LYS A 30 9.94 -14.25 -37.44
C LYS A 30 9.54 -14.03 -35.97
N THR A 31 9.74 -12.81 -35.48
CA THR A 31 8.94 -12.15 -34.41
C THR A 31 7.46 -12.19 -34.83
N PRO A 32 6.44 -12.40 -33.95
CA PRO A 32 6.22 -11.59 -32.74
C PRO A 32 5.55 -12.29 -31.53
N ALA A 33 5.33 -11.48 -30.49
CA ALA A 33 4.52 -11.71 -29.29
C ALA A 33 5.22 -12.42 -28.11
N ALA A 34 6.09 -11.66 -27.42
CA ALA A 34 6.34 -11.91 -26.01
C ALA A 34 5.03 -11.71 -25.25
N GLN A 35 4.45 -12.81 -24.77
CA GLN A 35 3.49 -12.76 -23.68
C GLN A 35 4.27 -12.29 -22.45
N GLU A 36 4.12 -11.02 -22.09
CA GLU A 36 4.46 -10.55 -20.75
C GLU A 36 3.52 -11.22 -19.76
N GLN A 37 3.92 -12.41 -19.31
CA GLN A 37 3.50 -12.90 -18.00
C GLN A 37 4.08 -11.91 -17.00
N GLN A 38 3.25 -10.97 -16.57
CA GLN A 38 3.50 -10.16 -15.38
C GLN A 38 3.67 -11.12 -14.20
N GLN A 39 4.92 -11.48 -13.93
CA GLN A 39 5.33 -11.96 -12.62
C GLN A 39 4.96 -10.87 -11.60
N PRO A 40 4.21 -11.19 -10.54
CA PRO A 40 4.11 -10.30 -9.41
C PRO A 40 5.54 -10.11 -8.91
N LYS A 41 6.06 -8.87 -8.98
CA LYS A 41 7.27 -8.51 -8.23
C LYS A 41 6.99 -8.82 -6.77
N GLU A 42 7.61 -9.87 -6.25
CA GLU A 42 7.65 -10.19 -4.83
C GLU A 42 8.07 -8.93 -4.05
N GLN A 43 7.09 -8.24 -3.47
CA GLN A 43 7.34 -7.25 -2.42
C GLN A 43 7.55 -8.01 -1.11
N ALA A 44 8.77 -8.55 -0.97
CA ALA A 44 9.24 -9.17 0.26
C ALA A 44 9.46 -8.08 1.34
N ASP A 45 8.57 -8.09 2.33
CA ASP A 45 8.71 -7.75 3.77
C ASP A 45 7.38 -7.21 4.30
N ILE A 46 6.31 -7.98 4.07
CA ILE A 46 5.00 -7.69 4.66
C ILE A 46 5.04 -8.17 6.11
N LYS A 47 5.10 -7.20 7.05
CA LYS A 47 4.67 -7.41 8.44
C LYS A 47 3.30 -8.10 8.39
N MET A 48 3.19 -9.29 8.98
CA MET A 48 2.02 -10.18 9.06
C MET A 48 0.72 -9.62 8.42
N LEU A 49 0.27 -10.22 7.32
CA LEU A 49 -1.04 -9.92 6.73
C LEU A 49 -2.13 -10.25 7.78
N LEU A 50 -2.99 -9.27 8.04
CA LEU A 50 -4.12 -9.35 8.98
C LEU A 50 -5.42 -9.44 8.18
N ASP A 51 -6.34 -10.27 8.64
CA ASP A 51 -7.69 -10.31 8.07
C ASP A 51 -8.59 -9.24 8.71
N THR A 52 -9.81 -9.09 8.19
CA THR A 52 -10.76 -8.06 8.64
C THR A 52 -11.14 -8.25 10.11
N GLU A 53 -11.33 -9.48 10.54
CA GLU A 53 -11.69 -9.84 11.91
C GLU A 53 -10.59 -9.44 12.91
N ASP A 54 -9.32 -9.68 12.56
CA ASP A 54 -8.18 -9.32 13.41
C ASP A 54 -8.07 -7.80 13.59
N VAL A 55 -8.21 -7.07 12.48
CA VAL A 55 -8.17 -5.59 12.50
C VAL A 55 -9.36 -5.05 13.30
N GLN A 56 -10.56 -5.58 13.13
CA GLN A 56 -11.73 -5.17 13.90
C GLN A 56 -11.55 -5.44 15.40
N GLN A 57 -11.01 -6.61 15.76
CA GLN A 57 -10.72 -6.95 17.14
C GLN A 57 -9.70 -5.98 17.75
N ASP A 58 -8.62 -5.66 17.04
CA ASP A 58 -7.60 -4.71 17.51
C ASP A 58 -8.15 -3.29 17.65
N LEU A 59 -9.02 -2.85 16.74
CA LEU A 59 -9.66 -1.54 16.82
C LEU A 59 -10.65 -1.44 17.99
N GLN A 60 -11.31 -2.55 18.36
CA GLN A 60 -12.25 -2.63 19.49
C GLN A 60 -11.57 -2.89 20.84
N ALA A 61 -10.33 -3.40 20.85
CA ALA A 61 -9.57 -3.63 22.07
C ALA A 61 -9.14 -2.34 22.79
N GLY A 62 -9.23 -1.19 22.09
CA GLY A 62 -8.91 0.13 22.59
C GLY A 62 -8.02 0.92 21.62
N VAL A 63 -7.84 2.22 21.90
CA VAL A 63 -6.98 3.09 21.08
C VAL A 63 -5.55 2.54 21.08
N ASN A 64 -5.03 2.29 19.89
CA ASN A 64 -3.69 1.75 19.69
C ASN A 64 -2.87 2.67 18.77
N ASN A 65 -1.59 2.34 18.56
CA ASN A 65 -0.69 3.14 17.73
C ASN A 65 -0.53 2.56 16.31
N ASN A 66 -1.50 1.78 15.84
CA ASN A 66 -1.45 1.18 14.52
C ASN A 66 -2.24 2.00 13.50
N CYS A 67 -1.69 2.08 12.30
CA CYS A 67 -2.39 2.47 11.08
C CYS A 67 -2.39 1.27 10.14
N TYR A 68 -3.58 0.82 9.76
CA TYR A 68 -3.76 -0.39 8.95
C TYR A 68 -3.92 0.03 7.49
N LEU A 69 -3.06 -0.51 6.63
CA LEU A 69 -3.09 -0.33 5.19
C LEU A 69 -3.77 -1.53 4.54
N GLU A 70 -4.84 -1.28 3.81
CA GLU A 70 -5.51 -2.31 3.02
C GLU A 70 -4.71 -2.61 1.75
N LEU A 71 -4.28 -3.86 1.61
CA LEU A 71 -3.56 -4.37 0.44
C LEU A 71 -4.48 -5.07 -0.54
N GLU A 72 -5.42 -5.87 -0.06
CA GLU A 72 -6.46 -6.49 -0.87
C GLU A 72 -7.76 -6.37 -0.07
N GLU A 73 -8.89 -6.65 -0.71
CA GLU A 73 -10.19 -6.63 -0.03
C GLU A 73 -10.12 -7.50 1.23
N GLY A 74 -10.24 -6.84 2.38
CA GLY A 74 -10.21 -7.48 3.69
C GLY A 74 -8.85 -7.96 4.19
N LYS A 75 -7.74 -7.61 3.51
CA LYS A 75 -6.37 -7.92 3.94
C LYS A 75 -5.55 -6.68 4.23
N TYR A 76 -4.93 -6.64 5.41
CA TYR A 76 -4.30 -5.44 5.95
C TYR A 76 -2.86 -5.68 6.37
N ILE A 77 -2.07 -4.60 6.37
CA ILE A 77 -0.78 -4.52 7.07
C ILE A 77 -0.90 -3.46 8.17
N ALA A 78 -0.55 -3.83 9.40
CA ALA A 78 -0.41 -2.89 10.50
C ALA A 78 0.96 -2.18 10.47
N TYR A 79 0.93 -0.86 10.39
CA TYR A 79 2.10 0.00 10.62
C TYR A 79 1.96 0.67 11.99
N LYS A 80 2.90 0.39 12.88
CA LYS A 80 2.99 1.11 14.15
C LYS A 80 3.54 2.51 13.89
N ILE A 81 2.74 3.53 14.16
CA ILE A 81 3.06 4.94 13.93
C ILE A 81 3.37 5.61 15.26
N ASP A 82 4.49 6.31 15.32
CA ASP A 82 4.80 7.24 16.39
C ASP A 82 4.81 8.65 15.78
N VAL A 83 3.89 9.50 16.24
CA VAL A 83 3.75 10.88 15.76
C VAL A 83 4.97 11.76 16.06
N LYS A 84 5.87 11.30 16.93
CA LYS A 84 7.14 11.97 17.27
C LYS A 84 8.31 11.45 16.45
N ASP A 85 8.15 10.33 15.75
CA ASP A 85 9.18 9.71 14.92
C ASP A 85 8.72 9.56 13.46
N ASP A 86 9.22 10.47 12.64
CA ASP A 86 8.96 10.52 11.20
C ASP A 86 9.37 9.23 10.47
N ASP A 87 10.25 8.39 11.02
CA ASP A 87 10.70 7.14 10.41
C ASP A 87 9.57 6.10 10.34
N THR A 88 8.66 6.09 11.32
CA THR A 88 7.51 5.19 11.33
C THR A 88 6.54 5.48 10.17
N ARG A 89 6.25 6.77 9.94
CA ARG A 89 5.49 7.24 8.77
C ARG A 89 6.24 6.94 7.48
N ARG A 90 7.55 7.18 7.44
CA ARG A 90 8.39 6.91 6.25
C ARG A 90 8.26 5.45 5.79
N ASP A 91 8.22 4.49 6.72
CA ASP A 91 8.06 3.05 6.41
C ASP A 91 6.74 2.79 5.66
N LEU A 92 5.63 3.34 6.15
CA LEU A 92 4.29 3.21 5.55
C LEU A 92 4.27 3.69 4.09
N PHE A 93 4.68 4.93 3.84
CA PHE A 93 4.62 5.50 2.49
C PHE A 93 5.65 4.88 1.52
N LYS A 94 6.81 4.43 2.05
CA LYS A 94 7.84 3.78 1.23
C LYS A 94 7.36 2.41 0.75
N LYS A 95 6.73 1.62 1.64
CA LYS A 95 6.33 0.23 1.37
C LYS A 95 4.94 0.08 0.77
N ALA A 96 4.07 1.09 0.89
CA ALA A 96 2.75 1.02 0.27
C ALA A 96 2.83 0.77 -1.24
N PRO A 97 1.86 0.07 -1.85
CA PRO A 97 1.79 -0.09 -3.29
C PRO A 97 1.78 1.24 -4.08
N THR A 98 2.35 1.21 -5.29
CA THR A 98 2.25 2.29 -6.29
C THR A 98 1.05 2.07 -7.22
N GLU A 99 0.67 3.09 -8.01
CA GLU A 99 -0.34 2.98 -9.09
C GLU A 99 -1.76 2.57 -8.66
N ARG A 100 -2.08 2.71 -7.37
CA ARG A 100 -3.41 2.43 -6.83
C ARG A 100 -3.76 3.33 -5.66
N VAL A 101 -5.03 3.31 -5.28
CA VAL A 101 -5.53 3.94 -4.06
C VAL A 101 -5.15 3.05 -2.87
N ASN A 102 -4.45 3.64 -1.90
CA ASN A 102 -4.06 2.99 -0.65
C ASN A 102 -5.02 3.45 0.45
N HIS A 103 -5.93 2.56 0.86
CA HIS A 103 -6.89 2.82 1.93
C HIS A 103 -6.25 2.55 3.30
N LEU A 104 -6.44 3.50 4.20
CA LEU A 104 -5.87 3.50 5.55
C LEU A 104 -6.96 3.66 6.58
N LEU A 105 -6.80 2.96 7.70
CA LEU A 105 -7.69 3.08 8.85
C LEU A 105 -6.91 3.09 10.16
N THR A 106 -7.45 3.78 11.17
CA THR A 106 -6.93 3.81 12.54
C THR A 106 -8.02 4.23 13.52
N ASN A 107 -7.96 3.79 14.77
CA ASN A 107 -8.82 4.30 15.86
C ASN A 107 -8.16 5.41 16.68
N ASN A 108 -6.99 5.89 16.24
CA ASN A 108 -6.22 6.92 16.92
C ASN A 108 -6.26 8.25 16.17
N GLU A 109 -6.93 9.24 16.77
CA GLU A 109 -7.12 10.56 16.19
C GLU A 109 -5.79 11.31 15.96
N GLU A 110 -4.80 11.14 16.84
CA GLU A 110 -3.51 11.82 16.72
C GLU A 110 -2.76 11.30 15.48
N ILE A 111 -2.75 9.99 15.26
CA ILE A 111 -2.15 9.35 14.08
C ILE A 111 -2.88 9.79 12.82
N TYR A 112 -4.21 9.76 12.84
CA TYR A 112 -5.04 10.22 11.73
C TYR A 112 -4.71 11.66 11.32
N ASN A 113 -4.70 12.58 12.29
CA ASN A 113 -4.39 14.00 12.05
C ASN A 113 -2.94 14.20 11.57
N TYR A 114 -2.00 13.43 12.10
CA TYR A 114 -0.60 13.50 11.71
C TYR A 114 -0.39 13.06 10.24
N LEU A 115 -0.97 11.93 9.85
CA LEU A 115 -0.83 11.38 8.49
C LEU A 115 -1.57 12.22 7.44
N THR A 116 -2.81 12.64 7.73
CA THR A 116 -3.59 13.47 6.80
C THR A 116 -2.95 14.83 6.55
N LYS A 117 -2.45 15.51 7.59
CA LYS A 117 -1.68 16.76 7.44
C LYS A 117 -0.43 16.56 6.58
N PHE A 118 0.26 15.43 6.75
CA PHE A 118 1.41 15.11 5.91
C PHE A 118 1.03 14.94 4.43
N ILE A 119 -0.03 14.16 4.15
CA ILE A 119 -0.54 13.94 2.79
C ILE A 119 -0.91 15.27 2.13
N GLN A 120 -1.73 16.09 2.80
CA GLN A 120 -2.15 17.41 2.30
C GLN A 120 -0.96 18.36 2.09
N SER A 121 0.04 18.32 2.98
CA SER A 121 1.25 19.12 2.83
C SER A 121 2.04 18.72 1.58
N ARG A 122 2.16 17.41 1.30
CA ARG A 122 2.85 16.91 0.11
C ARG A 122 2.12 17.27 -1.16
N GLU A 123 0.81 17.07 -1.18
CA GLU A 123 -0.05 17.44 -2.29
C GLU A 123 0.03 18.94 -2.62
N LYS A 124 -0.12 19.81 -1.61
CA LYS A 124 -0.02 21.27 -1.77
C LYS A 124 1.37 21.70 -2.27
N SER A 125 2.42 21.06 -1.78
CA SER A 125 3.79 21.41 -2.15
C SER A 125 4.19 20.93 -3.55
N GLY A 126 3.53 19.89 -4.08
CA GLY A 126 3.95 19.16 -5.27
C GLY A 126 5.32 18.48 -5.15
N ARG A 127 5.97 18.52 -3.97
CA ARG A 127 7.31 17.96 -3.77
C ARG A 127 7.24 16.44 -3.76
N LYS A 128 8.12 15.82 -4.54
CA LYS A 128 8.26 14.37 -4.57
C LYS A 128 8.66 13.83 -3.19
N TYR A 129 8.09 12.69 -2.84
CA TYR A 129 8.41 11.90 -1.66
C TYR A 129 8.77 10.48 -2.11
N TYR A 130 10.04 10.10 -1.92
CA TYR A 130 10.62 8.87 -2.49
C TYR A 130 10.41 8.70 -4.00
N GLY A 131 10.47 9.80 -4.75
CA GLY A 131 10.30 9.80 -6.21
C GLY A 131 8.86 9.98 -6.70
N TYR A 132 7.87 9.85 -5.82
CA TYR A 132 6.45 9.94 -6.18
C TYR A 132 5.83 11.26 -5.73
N ARG A 133 4.83 11.76 -6.48
CA ARG A 133 3.89 12.75 -5.93
C ARG A 133 2.87 12.02 -5.06
N ILE A 134 2.48 12.66 -3.96
CA ILE A 134 1.48 12.12 -3.04
C ILE A 134 0.23 13.00 -3.13
N THR A 135 -0.91 12.37 -3.33
CA THR A 135 -2.25 12.95 -3.24
C THR A 135 -3.08 12.05 -2.33
N GLY A 136 -4.14 12.57 -1.72
CA GLY A 136 -5.01 11.75 -0.89
C GLY A 136 -6.27 12.48 -0.45
N GLY A 137 -7.09 11.77 0.33
CA GLY A 137 -8.38 12.26 0.76
C GLY A 137 -8.84 11.62 2.06
N ILE A 138 -9.88 12.21 2.63
CA ILE A 138 -10.55 11.73 3.84
C ILE A 138 -11.77 10.92 3.41
N GLU A 139 -12.06 9.84 4.12
CA GLU A 139 -13.24 9.00 3.90
C GLU A 139 -14.24 9.14 5.05
N GLU A 140 -15.42 8.57 4.89
CA GLU A 140 -16.41 8.55 5.95
C GLU A 140 -15.92 7.66 7.11
N ASN A 141 -15.78 8.27 8.29
CA ASN A 141 -15.41 7.56 9.50
C ASN A 141 -16.51 6.57 9.89
N THR A 142 -16.12 5.50 10.59
CA THR A 142 -17.06 4.48 11.08
C THR A 142 -17.09 4.48 12.60
N ALA A 143 -18.28 4.47 13.20
CA ALA A 143 -18.42 4.31 14.64
C ALA A 143 -18.32 2.81 15.02
N LEU A 144 -17.58 2.51 16.07
CA LEU A 144 -17.53 1.19 16.70
C LEU A 144 -18.69 1.02 17.69
N PRO A 145 -19.03 -0.23 18.07
CA PRO A 145 -20.14 -0.51 19.00
C PRO A 145 -20.01 0.17 20.37
N ASP A 146 -18.79 0.46 20.81
CA ASP A 146 -18.48 1.15 22.06
C ASP A 146 -18.55 2.69 21.95
N GLY A 147 -18.89 3.22 20.77
CA GLY A 147 -18.95 4.65 20.48
C GLY A 147 -17.61 5.28 20.06
N SER A 148 -16.52 4.50 20.01
CA SER A 148 -15.24 4.97 19.48
C SER A 148 -15.29 5.12 17.95
N THR A 149 -14.36 5.90 17.37
CA THR A 149 -14.36 6.22 15.93
C THR A 149 -13.18 5.56 15.24
N VAL A 150 -13.45 4.87 14.14
CA VAL A 150 -12.44 4.46 13.15
C VAL A 150 -12.34 5.55 12.11
N TYR A 151 -11.19 6.21 12.06
CA TYR A 151 -10.86 7.20 11.05
C TYR A 151 -10.38 6.51 9.78
N LYS A 152 -10.94 6.92 8.64
CA LYS A 152 -10.62 6.34 7.32
C LYS A 152 -10.14 7.42 6.36
N PHE A 153 -9.14 7.10 5.56
CA PHE A 153 -8.52 8.02 4.62
C PHE A 153 -7.72 7.24 3.59
N TRP A 154 -7.35 7.88 2.49
CA TRP A 154 -6.59 7.25 1.43
C TRP A 154 -5.48 8.14 0.90
N PHE A 155 -4.51 7.53 0.24
CA PHE A 155 -3.53 8.24 -0.57
C PHE A 155 -3.15 7.46 -1.82
N MET A 156 -2.61 8.15 -2.82
CA MET A 156 -2.00 7.56 -4.00
C MET A 156 -0.55 8.01 -4.14
N LYS A 157 0.26 7.12 -4.71
CA LYS A 157 1.61 7.44 -5.20
C LYS A 157 1.55 7.56 -6.71
N LEU A 158 1.79 8.76 -7.22
CA LEU A 158 1.78 9.06 -8.64
C LEU A 158 3.21 9.15 -9.17
N GLU A 159 3.50 8.36 -10.19
CA GLU A 159 4.67 8.56 -11.04
C GLU A 159 4.41 9.78 -11.93
N GLU A 160 5.43 10.59 -12.21
CA GLU A 160 5.28 11.64 -13.22
C GLU A 160 5.49 11.00 -14.58
N ASP A 161 4.47 11.05 -15.45
CA ASP A 161 4.72 11.08 -16.88
C ASP A 161 5.60 12.29 -17.15
N ASP A 162 6.58 12.10 -18.01
CA ASP A 162 7.52 13.06 -18.57
C ASP A 162 6.80 14.21 -19.29
N GLY A 163 6.25 15.14 -18.51
CA GLY A 163 5.99 16.52 -18.92
C GLY A 163 4.79 16.77 -19.85
N SER A 164 3.94 15.79 -20.16
CA SER A 164 2.80 16.02 -21.06
C SER A 164 1.40 15.76 -20.48
N SER A 165 1.26 15.23 -19.27
CA SER A 165 -0.06 15.01 -18.68
C SER A 165 -0.47 16.19 -17.78
N MET A 166 -1.51 16.88 -18.27
CA MET A 166 -2.41 17.80 -17.59
C MET A 166 -2.28 17.78 -16.06
N HIS A 167 -2.00 18.93 -15.45
CA HIS A 167 -2.16 19.15 -14.02
C HIS A 167 -3.60 18.76 -13.66
N ILE A 168 -3.83 17.54 -13.15
CA ILE A 168 -5.12 17.14 -12.58
C ILE A 168 -5.07 17.64 -11.14
N PRO A 169 -5.74 18.75 -10.79
CA PRO A 169 -5.98 19.06 -9.40
C PRO A 169 -6.94 17.99 -8.87
N ILE A 170 -6.43 16.98 -8.18
CA ILE A 170 -7.27 16.12 -7.35
C ILE A 170 -7.58 16.93 -6.08
N GLY A 171 -8.35 17.99 -6.25
CA GLY A 171 -8.84 18.82 -5.17
C GLY A 171 -10.10 18.22 -4.58
N ILE A 172 -9.96 17.35 -3.58
CA ILE A 172 -11.04 17.10 -2.61
C ILE A 172 -10.48 17.32 -1.21
N GLY A 173 -10.24 18.60 -0.91
CA GLY A 173 -10.02 19.07 0.45
C GLY A 173 -11.37 19.25 1.14
N ILE A 174 -11.82 18.25 1.91
CA ILE A 174 -12.80 18.51 2.97
C ILE A 174 -12.00 19.13 4.13
N GLY A 175 -12.01 20.46 4.17
CA GLY A 175 -11.36 21.25 5.21
C GLY A 175 -12.10 21.09 6.53
N ILE A 176 -11.42 20.55 7.55
CA ILE A 176 -11.78 20.80 8.94
C ILE A 176 -11.23 22.19 9.28
N GLY A 177 -12.06 23.22 9.13
CA GLY A 177 -11.70 24.61 9.45
C GLY A 177 -12.86 25.56 9.18
N GLY A 178 -13.44 26.12 10.25
CA GLY A 178 -14.64 26.95 10.20
C GLY A 178 -14.52 28.28 9.46
N HIS A 179 -15.69 28.78 9.06
CA HIS A 179 -16.07 30.19 8.86
C HIS A 179 -15.07 31.11 8.12
N HIS A 180 -15.31 31.33 6.83
CA HIS A 180 -15.62 32.64 6.23
C HIS A 180 -15.92 32.46 4.73
N HIS A 181 -17.21 32.49 4.37
CA HIS A 181 -17.65 32.43 2.99
C HIS A 181 -17.44 33.78 2.29
N HIS A 182 -16.44 33.87 1.43
CA HIS A 182 -16.45 34.80 0.29
C HIS A 182 -15.73 34.14 -0.90
N GLY A 183 -16.46 33.29 -1.62
CA GLY A 183 -16.09 32.79 -2.94
C GLY A 183 -17.02 33.38 -4.00
N PRO A 184 -16.53 33.70 -5.21
CA PRO A 184 -17.25 34.47 -6.21
C PRO A 184 -18.29 33.61 -6.94
N TRP A 185 -19.46 34.20 -7.19
CA TRP A 185 -20.56 33.63 -7.96
C TRP A 185 -20.16 33.36 -9.42
N VAL A 186 -20.53 32.19 -9.96
CA VAL A 186 -20.66 31.98 -11.40
C VAL A 186 -22.12 31.64 -11.67
N GLY A 187 -22.88 32.65 -12.13
CA GLY A 187 -24.23 32.47 -12.64
C GLY A 187 -24.20 31.85 -14.04
N VAL A 188 -25.07 30.89 -14.28
CA VAL A 188 -25.34 30.35 -15.62
C VAL A 188 -26.55 31.12 -16.17
N GLY A 189 -26.29 31.98 -17.16
CA GLY A 189 -27.33 32.66 -17.95
C GLY A 189 -27.61 31.89 -19.24
N TRP A 190 -28.87 31.93 -19.67
CA TRP A 190 -29.37 31.48 -20.97
C TRP A 190 -28.69 32.21 -22.14
#